data_AF-A0A536NFB5-F1
#
_entry.id   AF-A0A536NFB5-F1
#
_cell.length_a   1.000
_cell.length_b   1.000
_cell.length_c   1.000
_cell.angle_alpha   90.00
_cell.angle_beta   90.00
_cell.angle_gamma   90.00
#
_symmetry.space_group_name_H-M   'P 1'
#
loop_
_entity.id
_entity.type
_entity.pdbx_description
1 polymer ?
#
loop_
_entity_poly.entity_id
_entity_poly.type
_entity_poly.pdbx_seq_one_letter_code
_entity_poly.pdbx_strand_id
1 'polypeptide(L)'
;MVNREHEVDGTRVRAGAGLKMMRLARIVADANLRGFEFAIGVPGTVGGAVYQDAGCWGKELREVLVEAEGFVPGRGRQRWTPPALELGYRTSALRDGALKGALVVSATVQLQRGDGEEAKQLMAKLTRERNETQPIKTKNCGSVFKNPPGDSAGRLVQAAGLKGAREGAAVVSTLHGNFIVNEGGATAADTLRLIERVMAEVKRRFGIQLEPEVEMVGRWS
;
A
#
# COMPACT_ATOMS: atom_id res chain seq x y z
N MET A 1 -10.32 5.38 20.17
CA MET A 1 -10.36 3.91 19.99
C MET A 1 -10.25 3.61 18.50
N VAL A 2 -9.40 2.68 18.07
CA VAL A 2 -9.23 2.36 16.64
C VAL A 2 -10.11 1.16 16.29
N ASN A 3 -11.06 1.32 15.37
CA ASN A 3 -11.97 0.23 14.98
C ASN A 3 -11.21 -0.92 14.30
N ARG A 4 -11.19 -2.08 14.95
CA ARG A 4 -10.55 -3.32 14.48
C ARG A 4 -11.54 -4.50 14.42
N GLU A 5 -12.82 -4.21 14.60
CA GLU A 5 -13.88 -5.22 14.53
C GLU A 5 -13.95 -5.79 13.12
N HIS A 6 -14.40 -7.03 13.03
CA HIS A 6 -14.68 -7.67 11.77
C HIS A 6 -15.87 -8.60 11.91
N GLU A 7 -16.55 -8.83 10.80
CA GLU A 7 -17.69 -9.71 10.69
C GLU A 7 -17.60 -10.45 9.37
N VAL A 8 -17.83 -11.77 9.41
CA VAL A 8 -17.87 -12.63 8.24
C VAL A 8 -19.31 -13.10 8.09
N ASP A 9 -19.96 -12.69 7.01
CA ASP A 9 -21.31 -13.08 6.65
C ASP A 9 -21.29 -13.75 5.26
N GLY A 10 -21.30 -15.09 5.26
CA GLY A 10 -21.16 -15.88 4.05
C GLY A 10 -19.86 -15.57 3.32
N THR A 11 -19.97 -14.86 2.18
CA THR A 11 -18.83 -14.44 1.36
C THR A 11 -18.53 -12.94 1.45
N ARG A 12 -19.25 -12.20 2.30
CA ARG A 12 -19.01 -10.80 2.60
C ARG A 12 -18.24 -10.69 3.91
N VAL A 13 -17.20 -9.87 3.89
CA VAL A 13 -16.40 -9.61 5.09
C VAL A 13 -16.34 -8.11 5.33
N ARG A 14 -16.92 -7.68 6.45
CA ARG A 14 -16.81 -6.31 6.93
C ARG A 14 -15.65 -6.20 7.90
N ALA A 15 -14.83 -5.16 7.74
CA ALA A 15 -13.68 -4.93 8.61
C ALA A 15 -13.53 -3.45 8.95
N GLY A 16 -13.23 -3.18 10.22
CA GLY A 16 -12.90 -1.85 10.71
C GLY A 16 -11.62 -1.32 10.08
N ALA A 17 -11.57 -0.01 9.84
CA ALA A 17 -10.49 0.68 9.13
C ALA A 17 -9.11 0.53 9.79
N GLY A 18 -9.05 0.20 11.08
CA GLY A 18 -7.83 -0.02 11.83
C GLY A 18 -7.32 -1.46 11.82
N LEU A 19 -8.09 -2.42 11.28
CA LEU A 19 -7.64 -3.80 11.14
C LEU A 19 -6.50 -3.86 10.13
N LYS A 20 -5.46 -4.65 10.42
CA LYS A 20 -4.33 -4.82 9.50
C LYS A 20 -4.75 -5.66 8.30
N MET A 21 -4.36 -5.26 7.08
CA MET A 21 -4.67 -5.99 5.84
C MET A 21 -4.20 -7.44 5.90
N MET A 22 -2.96 -7.66 6.35
CA MET A 22 -2.40 -9.01 6.55
C MET A 22 -3.18 -9.86 7.57
N ARG A 23 -3.80 -9.23 8.57
CA ARG A 23 -4.63 -9.96 9.55
C ARG A 23 -5.97 -10.31 8.94
N LEU A 24 -6.58 -9.38 8.20
CA LEU A 24 -7.82 -9.64 7.47
C LEU A 24 -7.64 -10.78 6.45
N ALA A 25 -6.52 -10.83 5.73
CA ALA A 25 -6.21 -11.93 4.81
C ALA A 25 -6.20 -13.31 5.50
N ARG A 26 -5.68 -13.39 6.73
CA ARG A 26 -5.70 -14.64 7.51
C ARG A 26 -7.11 -15.00 7.98
N ILE A 27 -7.86 -14.02 8.50
CA ILE A 27 -9.27 -14.20 8.93
C ILE A 27 -10.11 -14.72 7.76
N VAL A 28 -9.94 -14.15 6.58
CA VAL A 28 -10.61 -14.57 5.35
C VAL A 28 -10.28 -16.02 5.01
N ALA A 29 -8.99 -16.39 5.06
CA ALA A 29 -8.58 -17.77 4.80
C ALA A 29 -9.13 -18.74 5.85
N ASP A 30 -9.12 -18.38 7.13
CA ASP A 30 -9.70 -19.18 8.22
C ASP A 30 -11.21 -19.39 8.05
N ALA A 31 -11.89 -18.48 7.35
CA ALA A 31 -13.30 -18.58 6.99
C ALA A 31 -13.59 -19.36 5.69
N ASN A 32 -12.60 -20.05 5.11
CA ASN A 32 -12.72 -20.75 3.82
C ASN A 32 -13.18 -19.83 2.68
N LEU A 33 -12.57 -18.64 2.64
CA LEU A 33 -12.77 -17.65 1.59
C LEU A 33 -11.47 -17.40 0.81
N ARG A 34 -11.62 -17.11 -0.48
CA ARG A 34 -10.55 -16.90 -1.47
C ARG A 34 -10.68 -15.55 -2.15
N GLY A 35 -9.59 -15.10 -2.78
CA GLY A 35 -9.52 -13.85 -3.55
C GLY A 35 -8.92 -12.67 -2.80
N PHE A 36 -8.55 -12.84 -1.52
CA PHE A 36 -7.93 -11.79 -0.69
C PHE A 36 -6.46 -12.08 -0.33
N GLU A 37 -5.85 -13.09 -0.93
CA GLU A 37 -4.50 -13.57 -0.62
C GLU A 37 -3.44 -12.48 -0.90
N PHE A 38 -3.68 -11.61 -1.89
CA PHE A 38 -2.80 -10.49 -2.22
C PHE A 38 -2.60 -9.53 -1.03
N ALA A 39 -3.59 -9.42 -0.15
CA ALA A 39 -3.54 -8.53 1.00
C ALA A 39 -2.53 -8.99 2.08
N ILE A 40 -2.02 -10.23 2.02
CA ILE A 40 -0.94 -10.68 2.91
C ILE A 40 0.35 -9.89 2.71
N GLY A 41 0.53 -9.31 1.52
CA GLY A 41 1.67 -8.46 1.22
C GLY A 41 1.44 -7.01 1.59
N VAL A 42 0.19 -6.55 1.70
CA VAL A 42 -0.11 -5.12 1.87
C VAL A 42 0.18 -4.71 3.33
N PRO A 43 1.23 -3.91 3.60
CA PRO A 43 1.43 -3.36 4.93
C PRO A 43 0.35 -2.30 5.21
N GLY A 44 0.06 -2.05 6.49
CA GLY A 44 -0.93 -1.04 6.88
C GLY A 44 -2.30 -1.61 7.23
N THR A 45 -3.33 -0.78 7.15
CA THR A 45 -4.69 -1.07 7.64
C THR A 45 -5.72 -1.03 6.52
N VAL A 46 -6.91 -1.57 6.77
CA VAL A 46 -8.06 -1.54 5.84
C VAL A 46 -8.38 -0.12 5.38
N GLY A 47 -8.39 0.86 6.30
CA GLY A 47 -8.67 2.26 5.95
C GLY A 47 -7.62 2.86 5.02
N GLY A 48 -6.34 2.59 5.30
CA GLY A 48 -5.25 3.00 4.40
C GLY A 48 -5.33 2.31 3.03
N ALA A 49 -5.79 1.06 3.00
CA ALA A 49 -5.99 0.34 1.75
C ALA A 49 -7.12 0.93 0.90
N VAL A 50 -8.23 1.36 1.51
CA VAL A 50 -9.29 2.11 0.81
C VAL A 50 -8.78 3.46 0.32
N TYR A 51 -8.00 4.17 1.15
CA TYR A 51 -7.45 5.49 0.83
C TYR A 51 -6.55 5.50 -0.43
N GLN A 52 -5.81 4.42 -0.71
CA GLN A 52 -4.87 4.36 -1.84
C GLN A 52 -5.19 3.27 -2.87
N ASP A 53 -6.34 2.60 -2.78
CA ASP A 53 -6.62 1.38 -3.56
C ASP A 53 -5.44 0.38 -3.50
N ALA A 54 -5.04 0.03 -2.27
CA ALA A 54 -3.80 -0.71 -2.07
C ALA A 54 -3.86 -2.11 -2.70
N GLY A 55 -2.73 -2.52 -3.26
CA GLY A 55 -2.64 -3.80 -3.98
C GLY A 55 -1.23 -4.34 -4.10
N CYS A 56 -1.14 -5.65 -4.36
CA CYS A 56 0.08 -6.41 -4.57
C CYS A 56 -0.18 -7.54 -5.58
N TRP A 57 0.85 -7.98 -6.30
CA TRP A 57 0.76 -9.11 -7.24
C TRP A 57 -0.37 -9.01 -8.27
N GLY A 58 -0.55 -7.80 -8.83
CA GLY A 58 -1.54 -7.56 -9.89
C GLY A 58 -2.99 -7.51 -9.40
N LYS A 59 -3.22 -7.57 -8.08
CA LYS A 59 -4.54 -7.39 -7.47
C LYS A 59 -4.61 -6.15 -6.58
N GLU A 60 -5.75 -5.48 -6.61
CA GLU A 60 -6.03 -4.24 -5.89
C GLU A 60 -7.34 -4.34 -5.11
N LEU A 61 -7.50 -3.50 -4.08
CA LEU A 61 -8.66 -3.56 -3.20
C LEU A 61 -9.97 -3.36 -3.97
N ARG A 62 -9.99 -2.49 -4.99
CA ARG A 62 -11.17 -2.22 -5.81
C ARG A 62 -11.78 -3.45 -6.47
N GLU A 63 -11.02 -4.52 -6.68
CA GLU A 63 -11.53 -5.75 -7.28
C GLU A 63 -12.47 -6.53 -6.36
N VAL A 64 -12.38 -6.29 -5.06
CA VAL A 64 -13.15 -7.01 -4.04
C VAL A 64 -13.98 -6.07 -3.16
N LEU A 65 -13.77 -4.76 -3.23
CA LEU A 65 -14.50 -3.79 -2.41
C LEU A 65 -15.97 -3.70 -2.84
N VAL A 66 -16.89 -3.82 -1.87
CA VAL A 66 -18.32 -3.59 -2.05
C VAL A 66 -18.72 -2.19 -1.63
N GLU A 67 -18.14 -1.72 -0.53
CA GLU A 67 -18.46 -0.42 0.06
C GLU A 67 -17.42 -0.04 1.12
N ALA A 68 -17.34 1.24 1.41
CA ALA A 68 -16.68 1.78 2.58
C ALA A 68 -17.66 2.67 3.36
N GLU A 69 -17.51 2.69 4.68
CA GLU A 69 -18.20 3.64 5.54
C GLU A 69 -17.18 4.57 6.17
N GLY A 70 -17.56 5.83 6.33
CA GLY A 70 -16.67 6.83 6.88
C GLY A 70 -17.38 8.06 7.41
N PHE A 71 -16.57 9.06 7.76
CA PHE A 71 -17.03 10.35 8.26
C PHE A 71 -16.43 11.46 7.42
N VAL A 72 -17.26 12.39 6.98
CA VAL A 72 -16.82 13.61 6.29
C VAL A 72 -17.00 14.79 7.25
N PRO A 73 -15.93 15.56 7.53
CA PRO A 73 -16.03 16.79 8.31
C PRO A 73 -17.17 17.69 7.82
N GLY A 74 -18.06 18.09 8.72
CA GLY A 74 -19.22 18.93 8.41
C GLY A 74 -20.41 18.24 7.72
N ARG A 75 -20.26 17.00 7.22
CA ARG A 75 -21.39 16.23 6.62
C ARG A 75 -21.79 14.99 7.41
N GLY A 76 -20.95 14.54 8.34
CA GLY A 76 -21.25 13.39 9.20
C GLY A 76 -20.91 12.05 8.55
N ARG A 77 -21.56 10.99 9.02
CA ARG A 77 -21.35 9.61 8.55
C ARG A 77 -21.85 9.44 7.12
N GLN A 78 -21.05 8.77 6.29
CA GLN A 78 -21.38 8.44 4.91
C GLN A 78 -21.01 6.98 4.58
N ARG A 79 -21.62 6.48 3.51
CA ARG A 79 -21.33 5.19 2.89
C ARG A 79 -21.03 5.45 1.42
N TRP A 80 -19.95 4.87 0.92
CA TRP A 80 -19.50 5.04 -0.45
C TRP A 80 -19.39 3.69 -1.14
N THR A 81 -19.89 3.61 -2.37
CA THR A 81 -19.65 2.50 -3.28
C THR A 81 -18.31 2.69 -3.99
N PRO A 82 -17.72 1.66 -4.62
CA PRO A 82 -16.47 1.78 -5.35
C PRO A 82 -16.47 2.88 -6.42
N PRO A 83 -17.54 3.09 -7.22
CA PRO A 83 -17.60 4.21 -8.15
C PRO A 83 -17.48 5.58 -7.46
N ALA A 84 -18.11 5.76 -6.29
CA ALA A 84 -18.03 7.02 -5.54
C ALA A 84 -16.65 7.26 -4.88
N LEU A 85 -15.85 6.20 -4.72
CA LEU A 85 -14.49 6.29 -4.20
C LEU A 85 -13.46 6.57 -5.29
N GLU A 86 -13.84 6.54 -6.57
CA GLU A 86 -12.97 6.83 -7.72
C GLU A 86 -11.61 6.10 -7.62
N LEU A 87 -11.64 4.82 -7.26
CA LEU A 87 -10.43 4.02 -7.02
C LEU A 87 -9.63 3.82 -8.31
N GLY A 88 -8.32 4.03 -8.22
CA GLY A 88 -7.38 3.84 -9.32
C GLY A 88 -5.99 3.52 -8.82
N TYR A 89 -5.02 3.36 -9.73
CA TYR A 89 -3.65 2.99 -9.36
C TYR A 89 -3.03 3.98 -8.35
N ARG A 90 -2.96 3.56 -7.08
CA ARG A 90 -2.46 4.35 -5.95
C ARG A 90 -3.23 5.64 -5.66
N THR A 91 -4.52 5.70 -6.02
CA THR A 91 -5.35 6.89 -5.80
C THR A 91 -6.80 6.53 -5.46
N SER A 92 -7.50 7.50 -4.88
CA SER A 92 -8.93 7.47 -4.60
C SER A 92 -9.45 8.90 -4.44
N ALA A 93 -10.78 9.06 -4.43
CA ALA A 93 -11.45 10.31 -4.07
C ALA A 93 -11.07 10.80 -2.66
N LEU A 94 -10.58 9.93 -1.77
CA LEU A 94 -10.13 10.29 -0.42
C LEU A 94 -8.73 10.93 -0.43
N ARG A 95 -7.87 10.54 -1.38
CA ARG A 95 -6.49 11.02 -1.51
C ARG A 95 -6.43 12.32 -2.29
N ASP A 96 -6.95 12.29 -3.52
CA ASP A 96 -6.75 13.32 -4.52
C ASP A 96 -8.07 13.97 -5.00
N GLY A 97 -9.23 13.55 -4.47
CA GLY A 97 -10.54 13.95 -4.97
C GLY A 97 -11.49 14.59 -3.96
N ALA A 98 -12.79 14.49 -4.26
CA ALA A 98 -13.85 15.22 -3.55
C ALA A 98 -14.06 14.81 -2.09
N LEU A 99 -13.49 13.67 -1.66
CA LEU A 99 -13.59 13.16 -0.29
C LEU A 99 -12.32 13.42 0.52
N LYS A 100 -11.42 14.28 0.04
CA LYS A 100 -10.20 14.65 0.77
C LYS A 100 -10.52 15.17 2.18
N GLY A 101 -9.84 14.59 3.17
CA GLY A 101 -10.08 14.87 4.59
C GLY A 101 -11.19 14.04 5.24
N ALA A 102 -11.89 13.19 4.49
CA ALA A 102 -12.79 12.20 5.07
C ALA A 102 -12.01 11.06 5.74
N LEU A 103 -12.64 10.42 6.72
CA LEU A 103 -12.09 9.34 7.51
C LEU A 103 -12.80 8.03 7.18
N VAL A 104 -12.05 7.00 6.79
CA VAL A 104 -12.61 5.65 6.63
C VAL A 104 -12.77 5.00 8.01
N VAL A 105 -13.93 4.41 8.26
CA VAL A 105 -14.29 3.74 9.52
C VAL A 105 -14.38 2.22 9.35
N SER A 106 -14.89 1.75 8.21
CA SER A 106 -14.92 0.32 7.85
C SER A 106 -14.99 0.14 6.34
N ALA A 107 -14.67 -1.06 5.87
CA ALA A 107 -14.88 -1.50 4.49
C ALA A 107 -15.51 -2.89 4.46
N THR A 108 -16.31 -3.16 3.46
CA THR A 108 -16.89 -4.48 3.18
C THR A 108 -16.32 -5.00 1.87
N VAL A 109 -15.81 -6.22 1.88
CA VAL A 109 -15.32 -6.91 0.68
C VAL A 109 -16.18 -8.12 0.33
N GLN A 110 -16.30 -8.40 -0.96
CA GLN A 110 -16.97 -9.58 -1.53
C GLN A 110 -15.92 -10.56 -2.02
N LEU A 111 -15.98 -11.77 -1.48
CA LEU A 111 -15.00 -12.82 -1.76
C LEU A 111 -15.70 -14.06 -2.32
N GLN A 112 -14.92 -15.11 -2.55
CA GLN A 112 -15.41 -16.39 -3.07
C GLN A 112 -15.26 -17.47 -2.01
N ARG A 113 -16.19 -18.43 -1.93
CA ARG A 113 -15.98 -19.64 -1.14
C ARG A 113 -14.84 -20.45 -1.75
N GLY A 114 -14.01 -21.07 -0.92
CA GLY A 114 -12.97 -21.98 -1.39
C GLY A 114 -12.11 -22.52 -0.25
N ASP A 115 -11.06 -23.26 -0.59
CA ASP A 115 -10.21 -23.92 0.40
C ASP A 115 -9.30 -22.91 1.11
N GLY A 116 -9.52 -22.71 2.42
CA GLY A 116 -8.73 -21.82 3.26
C GLY A 116 -7.28 -22.27 3.45
N GLU A 117 -6.99 -23.56 3.43
CA GLU A 117 -5.62 -24.09 3.55
C GLU A 117 -4.82 -23.84 2.28
N GLU A 118 -5.41 -24.00 1.10
CA GLU A 118 -4.79 -23.56 -0.15
C GLU A 118 -4.51 -22.04 -0.13
N ALA A 119 -5.42 -21.23 0.42
CA ALA A 119 -5.22 -19.80 0.58
C ALA A 119 -4.01 -19.50 1.48
N LYS A 120 -3.88 -20.21 2.61
CA LYS A 120 -2.75 -20.09 3.54
C LYS A 120 -1.44 -20.51 2.88
N GLN A 121 -1.43 -21.58 2.11
CA GLN A 121 -0.26 -22.03 1.37
C GLN A 121 0.21 -20.99 0.34
N LEU A 122 -0.74 -20.41 -0.42
CA LEU A 122 -0.44 -19.33 -1.35
C LEU A 122 0.11 -18.10 -0.61
N MET A 123 -0.55 -17.67 0.47
CA MET A 123 -0.09 -16.55 1.29
C MET A 123 1.31 -16.77 1.87
N ALA A 124 1.64 -18.01 2.28
CA ALA A 124 2.98 -18.37 2.75
C ALA A 124 4.02 -18.26 1.62
N LYS A 125 3.68 -18.72 0.41
CA LYS A 125 4.53 -18.56 -0.78
C LYS A 125 4.80 -17.08 -1.07
N LEU A 126 3.74 -16.27 -1.19
CA LEU A 126 3.83 -14.83 -1.45
C LEU A 126 4.66 -14.10 -0.37
N THR A 127 4.50 -14.51 0.90
CA THR A 127 5.28 -13.96 2.01
C THR A 127 6.77 -14.29 1.88
N ARG A 128 7.13 -15.52 1.48
CA ARG A 128 8.53 -15.91 1.23
C ARG A 128 9.15 -15.09 0.09
N GLU A 129 8.48 -15.04 -1.06
CA GLU A 129 8.91 -14.25 -2.21
C GLU A 129 9.14 -12.78 -1.84
N ARG A 130 8.24 -12.19 -1.04
CA ARG A 130 8.39 -10.81 -0.59
C ARG A 130 9.60 -10.63 0.35
N ASN A 131 9.84 -11.57 1.25
CA ASN A 131 11.02 -11.52 2.14
C ASN A 131 12.34 -11.61 1.38
N GLU A 132 12.37 -12.37 0.29
CA GLU A 132 13.56 -12.55 -0.55
C GLU A 132 13.83 -11.33 -1.44
N THR A 133 12.78 -10.59 -1.84
CA THR A 133 12.88 -9.53 -2.84
C THR A 133 12.79 -8.12 -2.26
N GLN A 134 12.31 -7.95 -1.02
CA GLN A 134 12.03 -6.64 -0.43
C GLN A 134 12.56 -6.53 1.01
N PRO A 135 13.04 -5.35 1.43
CA PRO A 135 13.61 -5.16 2.77
C PRO A 135 12.54 -5.00 3.85
N ILE A 136 11.52 -5.88 3.89
CA ILE A 136 10.34 -5.72 4.77
C ILE A 136 10.65 -5.87 6.27
N LYS A 137 11.85 -6.34 6.63
CA LYS A 137 12.33 -6.45 8.01
C LYS A 137 13.09 -5.20 8.49
N THR A 138 13.28 -4.20 7.63
CA THR A 138 13.93 -2.93 7.98
C THR A 138 12.91 -1.84 8.22
N LYS A 139 13.34 -0.71 8.79
CA LYS A 139 12.51 0.50 8.87
C LYS A 139 12.49 1.17 7.51
N ASN A 140 11.34 1.18 6.85
CA ASN A 140 11.11 1.82 5.55
C ASN A 140 9.63 2.21 5.39
N CYS A 141 9.33 2.98 4.34
CA CYS A 141 7.97 3.45 4.02
C CYS A 141 7.29 2.64 2.90
N GLY A 142 7.82 1.47 2.52
CA GLY A 142 7.36 0.73 1.36
C GLY A 142 8.01 1.20 0.05
N SER A 143 7.33 0.96 -1.06
CA SER A 143 7.72 1.49 -2.37
C SER A 143 7.68 3.01 -2.33
N VAL A 144 8.78 3.65 -2.71
CA VAL A 144 8.93 5.11 -2.68
C VAL A 144 8.22 5.75 -3.86
N PHE A 145 8.32 5.13 -5.04
CA PHE A 145 7.77 5.65 -6.29
C PHE A 145 6.72 4.71 -6.87
N LYS A 146 5.73 5.28 -7.55
CA LYS A 146 4.84 4.55 -8.44
C LYS A 146 5.64 3.94 -9.60
N ASN A 147 5.17 2.83 -10.15
CA ASN A 147 5.76 2.31 -11.37
C ASN A 147 5.32 3.17 -12.57
N PRO A 148 6.26 3.62 -13.42
CA PRO A 148 5.91 4.31 -14.66
C PRO A 148 5.34 3.32 -15.70
N PRO A 149 4.58 3.79 -16.71
CA PRO A 149 4.01 2.91 -17.73
C PRO A 149 5.07 2.07 -18.45
N GLY A 150 4.85 0.76 -18.52
CA GLY A 150 5.73 -0.18 -19.23
C GLY A 150 7.03 -0.54 -18.50
N ASP A 151 7.24 -0.07 -17.27
CA ASP A 151 8.49 -0.25 -16.55
C ASP A 151 8.31 -0.31 -15.02
N SER A 152 9.39 -0.54 -14.29
CA SER A 152 9.42 -0.60 -12.83
C SER A 152 10.36 0.47 -12.28
N ALA A 153 9.88 1.26 -11.31
CA ALA A 153 10.71 2.25 -10.64
C ALA A 153 11.92 1.58 -9.97
N GLY A 154 11.75 0.41 -9.36
CA GLY A 154 12.86 -0.33 -8.73
C GLY A 154 13.95 -0.74 -9.73
N ARG A 155 13.56 -1.14 -10.95
CA ARG A 155 14.49 -1.46 -12.02
C ARG A 155 15.24 -0.22 -12.50
N LEU A 156 14.53 0.90 -12.70
CA LEU A 156 15.12 2.17 -13.14
C LEU A 156 16.14 2.71 -12.12
N VAL A 157 15.81 2.70 -10.83
CA VAL A 157 16.73 3.12 -9.76
C VAL A 157 17.96 2.22 -9.71
N GLN A 158 17.79 0.90 -9.88
CA GLN A 158 18.92 -0.03 -9.98
C GLN A 158 19.78 0.24 -11.22
N ALA A 159 19.18 0.43 -12.39
CA ALA A 159 19.89 0.72 -13.64
C ALA A 159 20.59 2.09 -13.62
N ALA A 160 20.09 3.03 -12.82
CA ALA A 160 20.79 4.28 -12.52
C ALA A 160 22.01 4.09 -11.61
N GLY A 161 22.25 2.89 -11.07
CA GLY A 161 23.35 2.60 -10.15
C GLY A 161 23.14 3.18 -8.75
N LEU A 162 21.89 3.42 -8.35
CA LEU A 162 21.57 4.11 -7.10
C LEU A 162 21.29 3.18 -5.92
N LYS A 163 21.31 1.86 -6.11
CA LYS A 163 21.25 0.92 -4.98
C LYS A 163 22.43 1.18 -4.03
N GLY A 164 22.14 1.38 -2.75
CA GLY A 164 23.13 1.76 -1.74
C GLY A 164 23.47 3.25 -1.69
N ALA A 165 22.89 4.10 -2.55
CA ALA A 165 23.05 5.55 -2.45
C ALA A 165 22.51 6.07 -1.10
N ARG A 166 23.19 7.09 -0.55
CA ARG A 166 22.91 7.62 0.79
C ARG A 166 22.74 9.13 0.77
N GLU A 167 21.85 9.60 1.65
CA GLU A 167 21.79 10.96 2.15
C GLU A 167 21.62 10.89 3.66
N GLY A 168 22.56 11.44 4.43
CA GLY A 168 22.61 11.21 5.88
C GLY A 168 22.54 9.71 6.23
N ALA A 169 21.53 9.32 7.02
CA ALA A 169 21.27 7.93 7.37
C ALA A 169 20.15 7.25 6.54
N ALA A 170 19.58 7.94 5.55
CA ALA A 170 18.66 7.35 4.58
C ALA A 170 19.45 6.66 3.45
N VAL A 171 19.02 5.45 3.08
CA VAL A 171 19.76 4.61 2.12
C VAL A 171 18.80 3.99 1.12
N VAL A 172 19.10 4.04 -0.18
CA VAL A 172 18.40 3.21 -1.16
C VAL A 172 18.78 1.76 -0.91
N SER A 173 17.80 0.90 -0.65
CA SER A 173 18.03 -0.51 -0.34
C SER A 173 18.86 -1.19 -1.43
N THR A 174 19.88 -1.94 -1.00
CA THR A 174 20.67 -2.80 -1.88
C THR A 174 19.84 -3.98 -2.40
N LEU A 175 18.80 -4.38 -1.67
CA LEU A 175 17.90 -5.46 -2.05
C LEU A 175 16.92 -5.00 -3.15
N HIS A 176 16.24 -3.87 -2.97
CA HIS A 176 15.22 -3.38 -3.91
C HIS A 176 15.33 -1.87 -4.15
N GLY A 177 15.54 -1.46 -5.41
CA GLY A 177 15.82 -0.06 -5.76
C GLY A 177 14.69 0.93 -5.44
N ASN A 178 13.45 0.45 -5.32
CA ASN A 178 12.30 1.30 -4.98
C ASN A 178 12.06 1.48 -3.46
N PHE A 179 13.00 1.08 -2.60
CA PHE A 179 12.86 1.20 -1.15
C PHE A 179 13.98 2.07 -0.59
N ILE A 180 13.62 3.05 0.24
CA ILE A 180 14.56 3.76 1.09
C ILE A 180 14.45 3.21 2.50
N VAL A 181 15.57 2.76 3.06
CA VAL A 181 15.66 2.19 4.41
C VAL A 181 16.31 3.20 5.35
N ASN A 182 15.84 3.17 6.59
CA ASN A 182 16.44 3.88 7.72
C ASN A 182 17.24 2.87 8.54
N GLU A 183 18.56 2.92 8.40
CA GLU A 183 19.50 2.08 9.18
C GLU A 183 19.75 2.59 10.60
N GLY A 184 19.11 3.70 10.97
CA GLY A 184 19.22 4.36 12.27
C GLY A 184 19.57 5.83 12.11
N GLY A 185 18.76 6.73 12.68
CA GLY A 185 19.05 8.16 12.68
C GLY A 185 18.67 8.92 11.41
N ALA A 186 18.05 8.28 10.40
CA ALA A 186 17.62 9.00 9.20
C ALA A 186 16.54 10.02 9.53
N THR A 187 16.72 11.25 9.07
CA THR A 187 15.72 12.31 9.19
C THR A 187 14.74 12.29 8.01
N ALA A 188 13.61 12.97 8.15
CA ALA A 188 12.68 13.18 7.04
C ALA A 188 13.34 13.96 5.89
N ALA A 189 14.19 14.94 6.22
CA ALA A 189 14.93 15.74 5.24
C ALA A 189 15.97 14.91 4.48
N ASP A 190 16.67 13.97 5.14
CA ASP A 190 17.56 13.01 4.47
C ASP A 190 16.81 12.19 3.43
N THR A 191 15.64 11.67 3.83
CA THR A 191 14.81 10.84 2.96
C THR A 191 14.31 11.66 1.77
N LEU A 192 13.87 12.91 1.98
CA LEU A 192 13.41 13.79 0.90
C LEU A 192 14.54 14.10 -0.09
N ARG A 193 15.72 14.50 0.38
CA ARG A 193 16.89 14.74 -0.50
C ARG A 193 17.24 13.50 -1.32
N LEU A 194 17.17 12.32 -0.71
CA LEU A 194 17.46 11.08 -1.41
C LEU A 194 16.40 10.77 -2.47
N ILE A 195 15.12 11.01 -2.19
CA ILE A 195 14.02 10.90 -3.16
C ILE A 195 14.27 11.84 -4.36
N GLU A 196 14.58 13.11 -4.10
CA GLU A 196 14.82 14.12 -5.14
C GLU A 196 16.03 13.75 -6.01
N ARG A 197 17.12 13.31 -5.38
CA ARG A 197 18.31 12.83 -6.09
C ARG A 197 18.01 11.63 -6.98
N VAL A 198 17.21 10.68 -6.50
CA VAL A 198 16.81 9.51 -7.29
C VAL A 198 15.95 9.93 -8.49
N MET A 199 14.97 10.81 -8.28
CA MET A 199 14.13 11.34 -9.37
C MET A 199 14.96 12.06 -10.43
N ALA A 200 15.89 12.93 -10.00
CA ALA A 200 16.75 13.68 -10.90
C ALA A 200 17.64 12.76 -11.76
N GLU A 201 18.25 11.75 -11.15
CA GLU A 201 19.16 10.86 -11.85
C GLU A 201 18.42 9.90 -12.80
N VAL A 202 17.25 9.39 -12.42
CA VAL A 202 16.42 8.56 -13.30
C VAL A 202 15.92 9.38 -14.50
N LYS A 203 15.48 10.63 -14.27
CA LYS A 203 15.12 11.54 -15.36
C LYS A 203 16.29 11.83 -16.28
N ARG A 204 17.48 12.10 -15.73
CA ARG A 204 18.68 12.40 -16.50
C ARG A 204 19.12 11.23 -17.39
N ARG A 205 19.05 10.00 -16.88
CA ARG A 205 19.50 8.80 -17.62
C ARG A 205 18.48 8.23 -18.59
N PHE A 206 17.20 8.26 -18.23
CA PHE A 206 16.16 7.53 -18.95
C PHE A 206 15.07 8.43 -19.53
N GLY A 207 15.09 9.74 -19.23
CA GLY A 207 14.01 10.66 -19.63
C GLY A 207 12.69 10.44 -18.88
N ILE A 208 12.66 9.53 -17.89
CA ILE A 208 11.46 9.16 -17.15
C ILE A 208 11.36 9.96 -15.86
N GLN A 209 10.23 10.64 -15.67
CA GLN A 209 9.90 11.32 -14.42
C GLN A 209 9.24 10.32 -13.46
N LEU A 210 9.94 9.92 -12.40
CA LEU A 210 9.32 9.14 -11.33
C LEU A 210 8.38 10.02 -10.50
N GLU A 211 7.25 9.44 -10.08
CA GLU A 211 6.30 10.06 -9.16
C GLU A 211 6.38 9.37 -7.79
N PRO A 212 6.54 10.13 -6.69
CA PRO A 212 6.43 9.56 -5.35
C PRO A 212 5.05 8.91 -5.12
N GLU A 213 5.07 7.68 -4.60
CA GLU A 213 3.89 6.99 -4.05
C GLU A 213 3.70 7.36 -2.57
N VAL A 214 4.81 7.56 -1.86
CA VAL A 214 4.84 7.95 -0.45
C VAL A 214 4.28 9.36 -0.25
N GLU A 215 3.57 9.57 0.85
CA GLU A 215 3.01 10.88 1.20
C GLU A 215 3.90 11.61 2.20
N MET A 216 4.32 12.81 1.80
CA MET A 216 5.05 13.74 2.64
C MET A 216 4.07 14.52 3.52
N VAL A 217 4.05 14.24 4.82
CA VAL A 217 3.16 14.91 5.78
C VAL A 217 3.99 15.79 6.72
N GLY A 218 3.53 17.02 6.96
CA GLY A 218 4.18 17.99 7.84
C GLY A 218 4.54 19.28 7.11
N ARG A 219 5.31 20.14 7.80
CA ARG A 219 5.92 21.32 7.18
C ARG A 219 7.30 20.95 6.67
N TRP A 220 7.51 21.14 5.38
CA TRP A 220 8.80 20.96 4.73
C TRP A 220 9.37 22.36 4.51
N SER A 221 10.47 22.65 5.18
CA SER A 221 11.21 23.91 5.12
C SER A 221 12.65 23.63 4.76
#